data_AF-A0AAV5F3A7-F1
#
_entry.id   AF-A0AAV5F3A7-F1
#
_cell.length_a   1.000
_cell.length_b   1.000
_cell.length_c   1.000
_cell.angle_alpha   90.00
_cell.angle_beta   90.00
_cell.angle_gamma   90.00
#
_symmetry.space_group_name_H-M   'P 1'
#
loop_
_entity.id
_entity.type
_entity.pdbx_description
1 polymer ?
#
loop_
_entity_poly.entity_id
_entity_poly.type
_entity_poly.pdbx_seq_one_letter_code
_entity_poly.pdbx_strand_id
1 'polypeptide(L)'
;MNDKMVVEVLGIGVSVGVTEPLIYQVVEKEIVVGRDVVEKAVRSVMDGGEEGEERRRRARALAAKARAAVQEGGSSHTNLVDLVKCFGIGE
;
A
#
# COMPACT_ATOMS: atom_id res chain seq x y z
N MET A 1 2.03 4.06 -9.70
CA MET A 1 0.76 3.30 -9.68
C MET A 1 0.31 2.95 -8.25
N ASN A 2 1.19 2.42 -7.40
CA ASN A 2 0.81 2.05 -6.02
C ASN A 2 0.52 3.26 -5.10
N ASP A 3 1.09 4.44 -5.36
CA ASP A 3 0.86 5.64 -4.54
C ASP A 3 -0.63 5.97 -4.40
N LYS A 4 -1.37 6.04 -5.51
CA LYS A 4 -2.82 6.30 -5.50
C LYS A 4 -3.60 5.27 -4.68
N MET A 5 -3.22 3.99 -4.75
CA MET A 5 -3.87 2.97 -3.94
C MET A 5 -3.63 3.20 -2.44
N VAL A 6 -2.39 3.51 -2.04
CA VAL A 6 -2.03 3.70 -0.63
C VAL A 6 -2.61 5.01 -0.07
N VAL A 7 -2.60 6.08 -0.86
CA VAL A 7 -2.98 7.44 -0.45
C VAL A 7 -4.46 7.71 -0.68
N GLU A 8 -4.97 7.52 -1.90
CA GLU A 8 -6.34 7.91 -2.25
C GLU A 8 -7.37 6.83 -1.90
N VAL A 9 -7.05 5.55 -2.15
CA VAL A 9 -8.01 4.45 -1.95
C VAL A 9 -7.99 3.96 -0.51
N LEU A 10 -6.82 3.61 0.02
CA LEU A 10 -6.69 3.07 1.37
C LEU A 10 -6.61 4.18 2.43
N GLY A 11 -6.12 5.37 2.05
CA GLY A 11 -5.95 6.49 2.98
C GLY A 11 -5.05 6.15 4.16
N ILE A 12 -3.95 5.42 3.90
CA ILE A 12 -2.99 4.99 4.93
C ILE A 12 -1.60 5.62 4.76
N GLY A 13 -1.38 6.38 3.69
CA GLY A 13 -0.10 7.03 3.38
C GLY A 13 -0.25 8.52 3.08
N VAL A 14 0.89 9.17 2.89
CA VAL A 14 1.01 10.58 2.49
C VAL A 14 1.91 10.63 1.27
N SER A 15 1.46 11.29 0.20
CA SER A 15 2.26 11.44 -1.02
C SER A 15 3.28 12.55 -0.85
N VAL A 16 4.47 12.36 -1.43
CA VAL A 16 5.51 13.40 -1.56
C VAL A 16 5.44 14.15 -2.90
N GLY A 17 4.38 13.92 -3.68
CA GLY A 17 4.11 14.66 -4.91
C GLY A 17 4.86 14.18 -6.16
N VAL A 18 5.47 12.99 -6.11
CA VAL A 18 6.09 12.37 -7.30
C VAL A 18 5.02 11.69 -8.13
N THR A 19 4.65 12.30 -9.24
CA THR A 19 3.57 11.83 -10.12
C THR A 19 4.07 11.04 -11.34
N GLU A 20 5.33 11.27 -11.74
CA GLU A 20 5.92 10.65 -12.92
C GLU A 20 6.99 9.62 -12.54
N PRO A 21 6.95 8.41 -13.11
CA PRO A 21 8.01 7.44 -12.89
C PRO A 21 9.29 7.86 -13.63
N LEU A 22 10.44 7.62 -13.01
CA LEU A 22 11.72 7.67 -13.70
C LEU A 22 11.81 6.48 -14.66
N ILE A 23 11.68 6.76 -15.96
CA ILE A 23 11.90 5.74 -17.00
C ILE A 23 13.39 5.74 -17.31
N TYR A 24 14.07 4.67 -16.92
CA TYR A 24 15.54 4.52 -16.95
C TYR A 24 16.22 4.70 -18.33
N GLN A 25 15.48 4.86 -19.44
CA GLN A 25 16.05 4.67 -20.79
C GLN A 25 15.88 5.84 -21.78
N VAL A 26 15.25 6.97 -21.44
CA VAL A 26 14.95 7.99 -22.48
C VAL A 26 15.50 9.38 -22.19
N VAL A 27 15.68 9.76 -20.92
CA VAL A 27 16.25 11.07 -20.54
C VAL A 27 16.92 10.92 -19.18
N GLU A 28 18.07 11.54 -18.96
CA GLU A 28 18.54 11.87 -17.59
C GLU A 28 17.55 12.87 -16.98
N LYS A 29 16.41 12.36 -16.54
CA LYS A 29 15.42 13.14 -15.80
C LYS A 29 15.71 12.90 -14.33
N GLU A 30 16.17 13.94 -13.65
CA GLU A 30 16.30 13.89 -12.20
C GLU A 30 15.01 14.41 -11.57
N ILE A 31 14.30 13.56 -10.82
CA ILE A 31 13.17 13.99 -10.01
C ILE A 31 13.70 14.25 -8.60
N VAL A 32 13.91 15.52 -8.30
CA VAL A 32 14.35 15.98 -6.98
C VAL A 32 13.15 16.46 -6.19
N VAL A 33 12.96 15.91 -4.99
CA VAL A 33 11.95 16.37 -4.03
C VAL A 33 12.64 17.26 -3.00
N GLY A 34 12.12 18.48 -2.82
CA GLY A 34 12.64 19.43 -1.85
C GLY A 34 12.59 18.89 -0.41
N ARG A 35 13.61 19.22 0.39
CA ARG A 35 13.67 18.82 1.81
C ARG A 35 12.43 19.24 2.58
N ASP A 36 11.86 20.41 2.28
CA ASP A 36 10.67 20.94 2.94
C ASP A 36 9.42 20.10 2.66
N VAL A 37 9.28 19.58 1.44
CA VAL A 37 8.20 18.65 1.06
C VAL A 37 8.35 17.34 1.83
N VAL A 38 9.57 16.79 1.88
CA VAL A 38 9.87 15.58 2.65
C VAL A 38 9.60 15.80 4.15
N GLU A 39 10.04 16.93 4.71
CA GLU A 39 9.82 17.26 6.12
C GLU A 39 8.32 17.34 6.45
N LYS A 40 7.53 18.01 5.62
CA LYS A 40 6.08 18.10 5.79
C LYS A 40 5.41 16.73 5.72
N ALA A 41 5.79 15.90 4.76
CA ALA A 41 5.25 14.53 4.63
C ALA A 41 5.58 13.69 5.88
N VAL A 42 6.82 13.72 6.35
CA VAL A 42 7.24 12.99 7.57
C VAL A 42 6.49 13.49 8.80
N ARG A 43 6.37 14.81 8.98
CA ARG A 43 5.59 15.39 10.08
C ARG A 43 4.14 14.95 10.03
N SER A 44 3.49 15.00 8.85
CA SER A 44 2.11 14.55 8.68
C SER A 44 1.94 13.06 8.99
N VAL A 45 2.89 12.20 8.57
CA VAL A 45 2.87 10.76 8.89
C VAL A 45 2.97 10.49 10.40
N MET A 46 3.85 11.23 11.07
CA MET A 46 4.12 11.05 12.50
C MET A 46 3.12 11.78 13.41
N ASP A 47 2.33 12.69 12.84
CA ASP A 47 1.40 13.54 13.58
C ASP A 47 0.47 12.73 14.51
N GLY A 48 0.25 13.28 15.71
CA GLY A 48 -0.64 12.72 16.74
C GLY A 48 -2.06 13.29 16.66
N GLY A 49 -2.34 14.17 15.70
CA GLY A 49 -3.65 14.71 15.43
C GLY A 49 -4.58 13.71 14.76
N GLU A 50 -5.81 14.16 14.53
CA GLU A 50 -6.92 13.34 14.03
C GLU A 50 -6.56 12.61 12.72
N GLU A 51 -5.97 13.30 11.75
CA GLU A 51 -5.60 12.70 10.46
C GLU A 51 -4.52 11.61 10.60
N GLY A 52 -3.53 11.84 11.47
CA GLY A 52 -2.44 10.90 11.74
C GLY A 52 -2.95 9.62 12.41
N GLU A 53 -3.81 9.77 13.43
CA GLU A 53 -4.43 8.63 14.10
C GLU A 53 -5.43 7.89 13.21
N GLU A 54 -6.19 8.60 12.37
CA GLU A 54 -7.08 7.99 11.38
C GLU A 54 -6.31 7.09 10.41
N ARG A 55 -5.18 7.59 9.87
CA ARG A 55 -4.27 6.81 9.02
C ARG A 55 -3.77 5.55 9.74
N ARG A 56 -3.30 5.69 10.99
CA ARG A 56 -2.85 4.54 11.80
C ARG A 56 -3.97 3.53 12.05
N ARG A 57 -5.19 3.99 12.34
CA ARG A 57 -6.36 3.12 12.55
C ARG A 57 -6.67 2.30 11.29
N ARG A 58 -6.73 2.96 10.13
CA ARG A 58 -6.95 2.28 8.83
C ARG A 58 -5.85 1.27 8.51
N ALA A 59 -4.59 1.63 8.73
CA ALA A 59 -3.46 0.73 8.53
C ALA A 59 -3.54 -0.52 9.42
N ARG A 60 -3.89 -0.36 10.70
CA ARG A 60 -4.09 -1.50 11.63
C ARG A 60 -5.26 -2.39 11.21
N ALA A 61 -6.37 -1.79 10.78
CA ALA A 61 -7.53 -2.54 10.28
C ALA A 61 -7.20 -3.33 9.00
N LEU A 62 -6.46 -2.73 8.06
CA LEU A 62 -6.00 -3.40 6.85
C LEU A 62 -5.05 -4.56 7.20
N ALA A 63 -4.12 -4.37 8.13
CA ALA A 63 -3.21 -5.42 8.58
C ALA A 63 -3.96 -6.60 9.23
N ALA A 64 -5.02 -6.34 10.01
CA ALA A 64 -5.87 -7.39 10.56
C ALA A 64 -6.59 -8.18 9.46
N LYS A 65 -7.18 -7.49 8.47
CA LYS A 65 -7.82 -8.14 7.31
C LYS A 65 -6.85 -8.98 6.49
N ALA A 66 -5.65 -8.46 6.24
CA ALA A 66 -4.62 -9.19 5.49
C ALA A 66 -4.20 -10.48 6.22
N ARG A 67 -4.02 -10.42 7.54
CA ARG A 67 -3.73 -11.62 8.36
C ARG A 67 -4.88 -12.63 8.33
N ALA A 68 -6.12 -12.18 8.47
CA ALA A 68 -7.29 -13.06 8.42
C ALA A 68 -7.46 -13.71 7.05
N ALA A 69 -7.16 -13.00 5.95
CA ALA A 69 -7.29 -13.53 4.59
C ALA A 69 -6.38 -14.73 4.31
N VAL A 70 -5.19 -14.79 4.94
CA VAL A 70 -4.20 -15.86 4.72
C VAL A 70 -4.28 -17.00 5.73
N GLN A 71 -5.01 -16.82 6.84
CA GLN A 71 -5.25 -17.90 7.81
C GLN A 71 -6.12 -19.00 7.20
N GLU A 72 -6.09 -20.19 7.82
CA GLU A 72 -6.96 -21.30 7.41
C GLU A 72 -8.44 -20.88 7.44
N GLY A 73 -9.16 -21.18 6.35
CA GLY A 73 -10.53 -20.70 6.12
C GLY A 73 -10.65 -19.25 5.66
N GLY A 74 -9.53 -18.50 5.56
CA GLY A 74 -9.47 -17.15 5.02
C GLY A 74 -9.61 -17.08 3.50
N SER A 75 -9.92 -15.90 2.95
CA SER A 75 -10.21 -15.74 1.53
C SER A 75 -9.04 -16.07 0.60
N SER A 76 -7.83 -15.60 0.89
CA SER A 76 -6.63 -15.92 0.10
C SER A 76 -6.22 -17.38 0.26
N HIS A 77 -6.37 -17.94 1.47
CA HIS A 77 -6.14 -19.37 1.71
C HIS A 77 -7.09 -20.22 0.85
N THR A 78 -8.39 -19.95 0.89
CA THR A 78 -9.40 -20.66 0.09
C THR A 78 -9.13 -20.53 -1.40
N ASN A 79 -8.80 -19.34 -1.89
CA ASN A 79 -8.44 -19.13 -3.29
C ASN A 79 -7.25 -20.01 -3.72
N LEU A 80 -6.23 -20.15 -2.86
CA LEU A 80 -5.08 -21.01 -3.16
C LEU A 80 -5.46 -22.50 -3.14
N VAL A 81 -6.28 -22.92 -2.18
CA VAL A 81 -6.80 -24.30 -2.13
C VAL A 81 -7.58 -24.63 -3.40
N ASP A 82 -8.45 -23.73 -3.85
CA ASP A 82 -9.25 -23.93 -5.06
C ASP A 82 -8.37 -23.93 -6.31
N LEU A 83 -7.36 -23.06 -6.39
CA LEU A 83 -6.37 -23.09 -7.46
C LEU A 83 -5.65 -24.44 -7.52
N VAL A 84 -5.23 -25.00 -6.39
CA VAL A 84 -4.56 -26.32 -6.34
C VAL A 84 -5.51 -27.43 -6.81
N LYS A 85 -6.78 -27.42 -6.38
CA LYS A 85 -7.78 -28.39 -6.85
C LYS A 85 -7.95 -28.37 -8.36
N CYS A 86 -7.88 -27.20 -9.01
CA CYS A 86 -7.96 -27.09 -10.47
C CYS A 86 -6.83 -27.83 -11.20
N PHE A 87 -5.70 -28.08 -10.54
CA PHE A 87 -4.58 -28.85 -11.08
C PHE A 87 -4.45 -30.26 -10.48
N GLY A 88 -5.28 -30.58 -9.48
CA GLY A 88 -5.46 -31.94 -8.98
C GLY A 88 -6.24 -32.74 -10.02
N ILE A 89 -5.49 -33.48 -10.85
CA ILE A 89 -6.03 -34.46 -11.80
C ILE A 89 -6.99 -35.39 -11.06
N GLY A 90 -8.16 -35.62 -11.66
CA GLY A 90 -9.29 -36.31 -11.05
C GLY A 90 -8.99 -37.71 -10.52
N GLU A 91 -9.81 -38.08 -9.54
CA GLU A 91 -10.32 -39.45 -9.39
C GLU A 91 -11.81 -39.45 -9.81
#